data_AF-A0A086QTU0-F1
#
_entry.id   AF-A0A086QTU0-F1
#
_cell.length_a   1.000
_cell.length_b   1.000
_cell.length_c   1.000
_cell.angle_alpha   90.00
_cell.angle_beta   90.00
_cell.angle_gamma   90.00
#
_symmetry.space_group_name_H-M   'P 1'
#
loop_
_entity.id
_entity.type
_entity.pdbx_description
1 polymer ?
#
loop_
_entity_poly.entity_id
_entity_poly.type
_entity_poly.pdbx_seq_one_letter_code
_entity_poly.pdbx_strand_id
1 'polypeptide(L)'
;MTKSYRTYSKTARSPKRPFEKERLDQEMKLLGEYGLKNKREVWRVQYALAKIRSAARELLTLEEKDPRRVFQGTALLRRMVRLGLLGESEQKLDYVLGLTVAKFLERRLQTKVFKLGLAKSIHHARVLIRQRHIRVGKHIVDIPSFMVRVDSEKHVDYAITSPFGGGRPGRVKRRSLKGGNAEGGDDE
;
A
#
# COMPACT_ATOMS: atom_id res chain seq x y z
N MET A 1 17.91 14.45 -31.95
CA MET A 1 17.62 14.22 -30.52
C MET A 1 18.52 13.10 -30.00
N THR A 2 19.35 13.37 -28.99
CA THR A 2 20.17 12.34 -28.33
C THR A 2 19.28 11.39 -27.52
N LYS A 3 19.62 10.10 -27.50
CA LYS A 3 18.87 9.10 -26.72
C LYS A 3 19.10 9.34 -25.22
N SER A 4 18.04 9.31 -24.43
CA SER A 4 18.13 9.37 -22.96
C SER A 4 18.58 8.02 -22.39
N TYR A 5 19.55 8.02 -21.48
CA TYR A 5 20.00 6.83 -20.73
C TYR A 5 19.09 6.49 -19.53
N ARG A 6 17.93 7.15 -19.41
CA ARG A 6 16.98 6.88 -18.33
C ARG A 6 16.32 5.52 -18.53
N THR A 7 16.55 4.60 -17.60
CA THR A 7 15.92 3.28 -17.62
C THR A 7 14.47 3.35 -17.15
N TYR A 8 13.61 2.52 -17.75
CA TYR A 8 12.22 2.34 -17.36
C TYR A 8 11.91 0.85 -17.26
N SER A 9 10.96 0.48 -16.39
CA SER A 9 10.58 -0.91 -16.20
C SER A 9 9.08 -1.07 -16.07
N LYS A 10 8.58 -2.25 -16.45
CA LYS A 10 7.18 -2.62 -16.28
C LYS A 10 6.94 -3.08 -14.84
N THR A 11 5.83 -2.63 -14.26
CA THR A 11 5.45 -2.94 -12.87
C THR A 11 4.34 -3.99 -12.76
N ALA A 12 3.78 -4.45 -13.89
CA ALA A 12 2.70 -5.43 -13.95
C ALA A 12 2.83 -6.26 -15.23
N ARG A 13 2.24 -7.45 -15.21
CA ARG A 13 2.09 -8.32 -16.37
C ARG A 13 0.62 -8.73 -16.50
N SER A 14 0.09 -8.70 -17.72
CA SER A 14 -1.28 -9.15 -18.00
C SER A 14 -1.38 -10.67 -17.89
N PRO A 15 -2.57 -11.20 -17.52
CA PRO A 15 -2.81 -12.64 -17.47
C PRO A 15 -2.65 -13.27 -18.87
N LYS A 16 -2.20 -14.53 -18.91
CA LYS A 16 -2.05 -15.28 -20.17
C LYS A 16 -3.42 -15.60 -20.79
N ARG A 17 -4.39 -16.00 -19.96
CA ARG A 17 -5.78 -16.27 -20.37
C ARG A 17 -6.66 -15.06 -20.01
N PRO A 18 -7.21 -14.33 -21.01
CA PRO A 18 -7.98 -13.12 -20.75
C PRO A 18 -9.29 -13.39 -20.00
N PHE A 19 -10.00 -14.46 -20.34
CA PHE A 19 -11.33 -14.77 -19.80
C PHE A 19 -11.32 -16.13 -19.09
N GLU A 20 -11.07 -16.10 -17.79
CA GLU A 20 -11.06 -17.28 -16.93
C GLU A 20 -11.89 -16.93 -15.70
N LYS A 21 -13.07 -17.55 -15.59
CA LYS A 21 -14.10 -17.16 -14.61
C LYS A 21 -13.56 -17.15 -13.18
N GLU A 22 -12.90 -18.23 -12.77
CA GLU A 22 -12.33 -18.38 -11.43
C GLU A 22 -11.35 -17.26 -11.09
N ARG A 23 -10.44 -16.92 -12.01
CA ARG A 23 -9.49 -15.82 -11.84
C ARG A 23 -10.20 -14.47 -11.74
N LEU A 24 -11.19 -14.22 -12.60
CA LEU A 24 -11.94 -12.97 -12.60
C LEU A 24 -12.71 -12.79 -11.29
N ASP A 25 -13.32 -13.84 -10.78
CA ASP A 25 -14.06 -13.84 -9.51
C ASP A 25 -13.13 -13.60 -8.32
N GLN A 26 -11.98 -14.27 -8.27
CA GLN A 26 -10.95 -14.05 -7.25
C GLN A 26 -10.41 -12.60 -7.29
N GLU A 27 -10.12 -12.08 -8.48
CA GLU A 27 -9.69 -10.69 -8.63
C GLU A 27 -10.77 -9.72 -8.14
N MET A 28 -12.03 -9.95 -8.48
CA MET A 28 -13.15 -9.10 -8.04
C MET A 28 -13.32 -9.12 -6.52
N LYS A 29 -13.17 -10.28 -5.87
CA LYS A 29 -13.16 -10.39 -4.40
C LYS A 29 -12.06 -9.53 -3.79
N LEU A 30 -10.83 -9.62 -4.29
CA LEU A 30 -9.71 -8.80 -3.82
C LEU A 30 -9.92 -7.29 -4.08
N LEU A 31 -10.53 -6.92 -5.20
CA LEU A 31 -10.87 -5.52 -5.49
C LEU A 31 -11.85 -4.97 -4.46
N GLY A 32 -12.91 -5.72 -4.15
CA GLY A 32 -13.92 -5.34 -3.17
C GLY A 32 -13.34 -5.26 -1.76
N GLU A 33 -12.67 -6.32 -1.31
CA GLU A 33 -12.12 -6.43 0.05
C GLU A 33 -11.05 -5.37 0.35
N TYR A 34 -10.20 -5.01 -0.62
CA TYR A 34 -9.12 -4.03 -0.41
C TYR A 34 -9.40 -2.66 -1.05
N GLY A 35 -10.61 -2.44 -1.57
CA GLY A 35 -11.06 -1.18 -2.19
C GLY A 35 -10.11 -0.69 -3.29
N LEU A 36 -9.67 -1.59 -4.16
CA LEU A 36 -8.74 -1.27 -5.25
C LEU A 36 -9.49 -0.66 -6.45
N LYS A 37 -8.84 0.25 -7.19
CA LYS A 37 -9.48 0.91 -8.34
C LYS A 37 -9.62 -0.02 -9.56
N ASN A 38 -8.64 -0.88 -9.80
CA ASN A 38 -8.58 -1.70 -11.01
C ASN A 38 -7.81 -3.01 -10.80
N LYS A 39 -8.04 -3.97 -11.70
CA LYS A 39 -7.33 -5.26 -11.75
C LYS A 39 -5.82 -5.10 -11.92
N ARG A 40 -5.38 -4.01 -12.56
CA ARG A 40 -3.95 -3.68 -12.70
C ARG A 40 -3.26 -3.49 -11.34
N GLU A 41 -3.94 -2.99 -10.30
CA GLU A 41 -3.37 -2.92 -8.95
C GLU A 41 -3.10 -4.31 -8.37
N VAL A 42 -4.00 -5.27 -8.59
CA VAL A 42 -3.78 -6.68 -8.23
C VAL A 42 -2.60 -7.26 -9.01
N TRP A 43 -2.55 -7.03 -10.33
CA TRP A 43 -1.47 -7.54 -11.17
C TRP A 43 -0.10 -6.95 -10.82
N ARG A 44 -0.03 -5.71 -10.32
CA ARG A 44 1.22 -5.13 -9.81
C ARG A 44 1.73 -5.87 -8.58
N VAL A 45 0.83 -6.22 -7.66
CA VAL A 45 1.18 -6.97 -6.45
C VAL A 45 1.58 -8.40 -6.81
N GLN A 46 0.81 -9.07 -7.67
CA GLN A 46 1.15 -10.40 -8.18
C GLN A 46 2.52 -10.40 -8.88
N TYR A 47 2.81 -9.38 -9.68
CA TYR A 47 4.11 -9.27 -10.36
C TYR A 47 5.28 -9.05 -9.38
N ALA A 48 5.07 -8.24 -8.34
CA ALA A 48 6.07 -8.06 -7.28
C ALA A 48 6.30 -9.36 -6.49
N LEU A 49 5.23 -10.06 -6.12
CA LEU A 49 5.29 -11.37 -5.46
C LEU A 49 6.01 -12.41 -6.33
N ALA A 50 5.71 -12.44 -7.62
CA ALA A 50 6.36 -13.35 -8.57
C ALA A 50 7.88 -13.13 -8.63
N LYS A 51 8.35 -11.86 -8.62
CA LYS A 51 9.80 -11.55 -8.56
C LYS A 51 10.44 -12.05 -7.27
N ILE A 52 9.78 -11.83 -6.14
CA ILE A 52 10.26 -12.26 -4.83
C ILE A 52 10.37 -13.79 -4.76
N ARG A 53 9.33 -14.50 -5.25
CA ARG A 53 9.32 -15.97 -5.30
C ARG A 53 10.34 -16.54 -6.28
N SER A 54 10.59 -15.88 -7.41
CA SER A 54 11.65 -16.30 -8.34
C SER A 54 13.04 -16.17 -7.71
N ALA A 55 13.31 -15.07 -6.99
CA ALA A 55 14.55 -14.91 -6.26
C ALA A 55 14.71 -15.98 -5.16
N ALA A 56 13.66 -16.26 -4.39
CA ALA A 56 13.68 -17.32 -3.39
C ALA A 56 13.96 -18.71 -3.99
N ARG A 57 13.32 -19.05 -5.13
CA ARG A 57 13.56 -20.33 -5.83
C ARG A 57 15.00 -20.49 -6.29
N GLU A 58 15.60 -19.45 -6.85
CA GLU A 58 17.01 -19.48 -7.26
C GLU A 58 17.93 -19.70 -6.05
N LEU A 59 17.67 -19.03 -4.93
CA LEU A 59 18.49 -19.20 -3.71
C LEU A 59 18.33 -20.59 -3.09
N LEU A 60 17.15 -21.20 -3.21
CA LEU A 60 16.90 -22.55 -2.71
C LEU A 60 17.59 -23.65 -3.53
N THR A 61 17.98 -23.37 -4.79
CA THR A 61 18.77 -24.31 -5.59
C THR A 61 20.25 -24.39 -5.18
N LEU A 62 20.76 -23.38 -4.48
CA LEU A 62 22.14 -23.34 -3.99
C LEU A 62 22.26 -24.12 -2.67
N GLU A 63 23.46 -24.59 -2.34
CA GLU A 63 23.73 -25.23 -1.04
C GLU A 63 23.53 -24.24 0.13
N GLU A 64 23.14 -24.72 1.30
CA GLU A 64 22.86 -23.86 2.47
C GLU A 64 24.03 -22.98 2.90
N LYS A 65 25.26 -23.46 2.75
CA LYS A 65 26.49 -22.75 3.11
C LYS A 65 27.05 -21.88 1.99
N ASP A 66 26.41 -21.87 0.81
CA ASP A 66 26.85 -21.05 -0.30
C ASP A 66 26.83 -19.55 0.08
N PRO A 67 27.92 -18.80 -0.14
CA PRO A 67 28.03 -17.42 0.31
C PRO A 67 26.98 -16.51 -0.33
N ARG A 68 26.57 -16.78 -1.57
CA ARG A 68 25.51 -16.04 -2.27
C ARG A 68 24.16 -16.33 -1.64
N ARG A 69 23.86 -17.60 -1.31
CA ARG A 69 22.61 -17.97 -0.61
C ARG A 69 22.51 -17.29 0.75
N VAL A 70 23.57 -17.36 1.55
CA VAL A 70 23.60 -16.78 2.91
C VAL A 70 23.40 -15.27 2.85
N PHE A 71 24.12 -14.56 1.98
CA PHE A 71 24.03 -13.11 1.88
C PHE A 71 22.70 -12.63 1.28
N GLN A 72 22.34 -13.11 0.09
CA GLN A 72 21.13 -12.66 -0.61
C GLN A 72 19.85 -13.17 0.08
N GLY A 73 19.89 -14.37 0.66
CA GLY A 73 18.78 -14.95 1.42
C GLY A 73 18.47 -14.14 2.66
N THR A 74 19.48 -13.84 3.48
CA THR A 74 19.32 -12.97 4.66
C THR A 74 18.79 -11.58 4.27
N ALA A 75 19.28 -11.00 3.18
CA ALA A 75 18.81 -9.72 2.69
C ALA A 75 17.34 -9.75 2.24
N LEU A 76 16.91 -10.84 1.60
CA LEU A 76 15.52 -11.05 1.18
C LEU A 76 14.59 -11.17 2.39
N LEU A 77 14.95 -12.03 3.36
CA LEU A 77 14.18 -12.24 4.59
C LEU A 77 14.06 -10.95 5.41
N ARG A 78 15.17 -10.24 5.63
CA ARG A 78 15.17 -8.94 6.32
C ARG A 78 14.24 -7.93 5.64
N ARG A 79 14.18 -7.93 4.30
CA ARG A 79 13.27 -7.06 3.55
C ARG A 79 11.81 -7.45 3.78
N MET A 80 11.48 -8.74 3.82
CA MET A 80 10.12 -9.23 4.04
C MET A 80 9.62 -8.93 5.46
N VAL A 81 10.46 -9.17 6.47
CA VAL A 81 10.17 -8.86 7.88
C VAL A 81 9.94 -7.36 8.07
N ARG A 82 10.82 -6.51 7.52
CA ARG A 82 10.68 -5.04 7.60
C ARG A 82 9.38 -4.52 6.98
N LEU A 83 8.87 -5.19 5.94
CA LEU A 83 7.57 -4.87 5.32
C LEU A 83 6.39 -5.45 6.08
N GLY A 84 6.61 -6.34 7.05
CA GLY A 84 5.58 -7.04 7.82
C GLY A 84 4.89 -8.14 7.02
N LEU A 85 5.58 -8.74 6.05
CA LEU A 85 5.05 -9.83 5.22
C LEU A 85 5.31 -11.21 5.84
N LEU A 86 6.41 -11.33 6.59
CA LEU A 86 6.77 -12.51 7.39
C LEU A 86 6.83 -12.12 8.86
N GLY A 87 6.43 -13.04 9.73
CA GLY A 87 6.59 -12.92 11.17
C GLY A 87 8.02 -13.14 11.65
N GLU A 88 8.28 -12.89 12.93
CA GLU A 88 9.61 -13.10 13.54
C GLU A 88 10.01 -14.57 13.57
N SER A 89 9.05 -15.49 13.63
CA SER A 89 9.26 -16.95 13.60
C SER A 89 9.46 -17.51 12.18
N GLU A 90 9.10 -16.77 11.13
CA GLU A 90 9.08 -17.24 9.74
C GLU A 90 10.36 -16.85 8.97
N GLN A 91 11.54 -17.02 9.59
CA GLN A 91 12.83 -16.58 9.01
C GLN A 91 13.52 -17.64 8.13
N LYS A 92 12.74 -18.43 7.38
CA LYS A 92 13.27 -19.37 6.37
C LYS A 92 12.81 -18.98 4.97
N LEU A 93 13.63 -19.26 3.97
CA LEU A 93 13.33 -18.94 2.56
C LEU A 93 12.07 -19.65 2.06
N ASP A 94 11.72 -20.81 2.61
CA ASP A 94 10.53 -21.56 2.21
C ASP A 94 9.23 -20.80 2.51
N TYR A 95 9.17 -20.05 3.62
CA TYR A 95 8.01 -19.22 3.95
C TYR A 95 7.77 -18.10 2.93
N VAL A 96 8.82 -17.64 2.24
CA VAL A 96 8.71 -16.66 1.15
C VAL A 96 7.87 -17.23 -0.01
N LEU A 97 7.95 -18.55 -0.25
CA LEU A 97 7.14 -19.23 -1.27
C LEU A 97 5.67 -19.34 -0.85
N GLY A 98 5.37 -19.36 0.45
CA GLY A 98 4.01 -19.37 1.00
C GLY A 98 3.30 -18.02 0.96
N LEU A 99 3.99 -16.92 0.60
CA LEU A 99 3.39 -15.59 0.59
C LEU A 99 2.21 -15.48 -0.38
N THR A 100 1.11 -14.94 0.12
CA THR A 100 -0.13 -14.69 -0.62
C THR A 100 -0.23 -13.23 -1.06
N VAL A 101 -1.08 -12.96 -2.05
CA VAL A 101 -1.38 -11.59 -2.51
C VAL A 101 -2.04 -10.77 -1.40
N ALA A 102 -2.90 -11.41 -0.59
CA ALA A 102 -3.59 -10.77 0.53
C ALA A 102 -2.60 -10.15 1.52
N LYS A 103 -1.55 -10.88 1.93
CA LYS A 103 -0.51 -10.36 2.86
C LYS A 103 0.13 -9.05 2.35
N PHE A 104 0.32 -8.90 1.04
CA PHE A 104 0.82 -7.64 0.48
C PHE A 104 -0.23 -6.54 0.50
N LEU A 105 -1.49 -6.86 0.16
CA LEU A 105 -2.57 -5.88 0.17
C LEU A 105 -2.86 -5.38 1.59
N GLU A 106 -2.73 -6.23 2.61
CA GLU A 106 -2.85 -5.86 4.02
C GLU A 106 -1.83 -4.82 4.50
N ARG A 107 -0.64 -4.77 3.88
CA ARG A 107 0.42 -3.82 4.20
C ARG A 107 0.29 -2.48 3.48
N ARG A 108 -0.72 -2.29 2.64
CA ARG A 108 -0.98 -1.01 1.98
C ARG A 108 -1.47 0.02 2.97
N LEU A 109 -1.07 1.29 2.77
CA LEU A 109 -1.51 2.41 3.60
C LEU A 109 -3.03 2.51 3.65
N GLN A 110 -3.71 2.27 2.53
CA GLN A 110 -5.17 2.23 2.48
C GLN A 110 -5.78 1.25 3.51
N THR A 111 -5.29 0.02 3.54
CA THR A 111 -5.78 -1.02 4.44
C THR A 111 -5.36 -0.75 5.87
N LYS A 112 -4.16 -0.22 6.09
CA LYS A 112 -3.70 0.17 7.43
C LYS A 112 -4.52 1.31 8.02
N VAL A 113 -4.81 2.35 7.26
CA VAL A 113 -5.67 3.47 7.70
C VAL A 113 -7.08 2.99 8.06
N PHE A 114 -7.64 2.06 7.29
CA PHE A 114 -8.93 1.44 7.63
C PHE A 114 -8.85 0.58 8.90
N LYS A 115 -7.90 -0.35 8.98
CA LYS A 115 -7.74 -1.26 10.14
C LYS A 115 -7.38 -0.53 11.44
N LEU A 116 -6.73 0.64 11.36
CA LEU A 116 -6.45 1.52 12.51
C LEU A 116 -7.65 2.34 12.97
N GLY A 117 -8.81 2.25 12.30
CA GLY A 117 -10.02 2.99 12.67
C GLY A 117 -10.02 4.47 12.27
N LEU A 118 -8.98 4.95 11.58
CA LEU A 118 -8.92 6.33 11.07
C LEU A 118 -9.99 6.58 9.99
N ALA A 119 -10.47 5.54 9.32
CA ALA A 119 -11.52 5.67 8.31
C ALA A 119 -12.65 4.66 8.55
N LYS A 120 -13.90 5.11 8.36
CA LYS A 120 -15.10 4.25 8.47
C LYS A 120 -15.21 3.14 7.42
N SER A 121 -14.53 3.30 6.27
CA SER A 121 -14.59 2.38 5.14
C SER A 121 -13.26 2.39 4.39
N ILE A 122 -12.97 1.31 3.68
CA ILE A 122 -11.77 1.18 2.84
C ILE A 122 -11.76 2.19 1.69
N HIS A 123 -12.94 2.55 1.17
CA HIS A 123 -13.08 3.60 0.17
C HIS A 123 -12.87 4.99 0.79
N HIS A 124 -13.35 5.21 2.02
CA HIS A 124 -13.11 6.45 2.76
C HIS A 124 -11.60 6.63 3.05
N ALA A 125 -10.90 5.57 3.46
CA ALA A 125 -9.45 5.60 3.66
C ALA A 125 -8.70 6.07 2.41
N ARG A 126 -9.11 5.59 1.23
CA ARG A 126 -8.48 5.97 -0.05
C ARG A 126 -8.64 7.45 -0.34
N VAL A 127 -9.82 8.01 -0.07
CA VAL A 127 -10.11 9.43 -0.26
C VAL A 127 -9.30 10.28 0.72
N LEU A 128 -9.27 9.92 2.01
CA LEU A 128 -8.48 10.65 3.02
C LEU A 128 -7.00 10.73 2.67
N ILE A 129 -6.42 9.60 2.24
CA ILE A 129 -5.04 9.54 1.77
C ILE A 129 -4.86 10.50 0.58
N ARG A 130 -5.69 10.38 -0.46
CA ARG A 130 -5.53 11.20 -1.67
C ARG A 130 -5.74 12.69 -1.43
N GLN A 131 -6.58 13.06 -0.48
CA GLN A 131 -6.84 14.43 -0.06
C GLN A 131 -5.77 14.99 0.90
N ARG A 132 -4.68 14.25 1.13
CA ARG A 132 -3.52 14.68 1.95
C ARG A 132 -3.86 14.84 3.43
N HIS A 133 -4.83 14.06 3.94
CA HIS A 133 -5.19 14.06 5.36
C HIS A 133 -4.36 13.11 6.22
N ILE A 134 -3.62 12.17 5.62
CA ILE A 134 -2.86 11.15 6.35
C ILE A 134 -1.36 11.43 6.26
N ARG A 135 -0.66 11.24 7.37
CA ARG A 135 0.80 11.22 7.44
C ARG A 135 1.32 9.87 7.91
N VAL A 136 2.55 9.56 7.53
CA VAL A 136 3.34 8.45 8.04
C VAL A 136 4.62 9.03 8.62
N GLY A 137 4.74 9.03 9.95
CA GLY A 137 5.80 9.76 10.64
C GLY A 137 5.68 11.26 10.41
N LYS A 138 6.73 11.86 9.83
CA LYS A 138 6.79 13.30 9.54
C LYS A 138 6.23 13.67 8.16
N HIS A 139 6.03 12.71 7.27
CA HIS A 139 5.69 12.97 5.88
C HIS A 139 4.21 12.74 5.61
N ILE A 140 3.59 13.66 4.86
CA ILE A 140 2.24 13.49 4.31
C ILE A 140 2.34 12.54 3.12
N VAL A 141 1.54 11.48 3.12
CA VAL A 141 1.54 10.46 2.07
C VAL A 141 0.19 10.46 1.37
N ASP A 142 0.19 10.72 0.06
CA ASP A 142 -1.04 10.84 -0.77
C ASP A 142 -1.26 9.65 -1.73
N ILE A 143 -0.45 8.60 -1.59
CA ILE A 143 -0.47 7.39 -2.42
C ILE A 143 -1.04 6.21 -1.62
N PRO A 144 -2.24 5.70 -1.97
CA PRO A 144 -2.87 4.57 -1.25
C PRO A 144 -2.10 3.24 -1.35
N SER A 145 -1.28 3.07 -2.40
CA SER A 145 -0.45 1.89 -2.63
C SER A 145 0.89 1.93 -1.88
N PHE A 146 1.11 2.90 -0.99
CA PHE A 146 2.30 2.95 -0.15
C PHE A 146 2.35 1.72 0.75
N MET A 147 3.49 1.02 0.76
CA MET A 147 3.70 -0.16 1.61
C MET A 147 4.23 0.29 2.97
N VAL A 148 3.41 0.17 4.00
CA VAL A 148 3.73 0.62 5.35
C VAL A 148 4.70 -0.37 5.99
N ARG A 149 5.86 0.14 6.44
CA ARG A 149 6.83 -0.64 7.23
C ARG A 149 6.30 -0.88 8.64
N VAL A 150 6.73 -1.96 9.28
CA VAL A 150 6.31 -2.30 10.65
C VAL A 150 6.63 -1.17 11.62
N ASP A 151 7.85 -0.64 11.57
CA ASP A 151 8.30 0.45 12.46
C ASP A 151 7.50 1.75 12.28
N SER A 152 7.09 2.03 11.03
CA SER A 152 6.35 3.25 10.69
C SER A 152 4.85 3.13 10.96
N GLU A 153 4.34 1.93 11.22
CA GLU A 153 2.91 1.66 11.39
C GLU A 153 2.34 2.39 12.61
N LYS A 154 3.10 2.43 13.72
CA LYS A 154 2.74 3.18 14.94
C LYS A 154 2.62 4.69 14.72
N HIS A 155 3.18 5.20 13.62
CA HIS A 155 3.27 6.62 13.31
C HIS A 155 2.33 7.01 12.16
N VAL A 156 1.29 6.21 11.90
CA VAL A 156 0.24 6.53 10.93
C VAL A 156 -0.88 7.25 11.64
N ASP A 157 -1.10 8.51 11.29
CA ASP A 157 -2.12 9.36 11.91
C ASP A 157 -2.55 10.46 10.93
N TYR A 158 -3.53 11.28 11.32
CA TYR A 158 -3.88 12.49 10.61
C TYR A 158 -2.70 13.46 10.53
N ALA A 159 -2.61 14.16 9.40
CA ALA A 159 -1.64 15.22 9.20
C ALA A 159 -1.99 16.41 10.09
N ILE A 160 -0.99 17.02 10.72
CA ILE A 160 -1.15 18.21 11.59
C ILE A 160 -1.80 19.37 10.80
N THR A 161 -1.46 19.50 9.52
CA THR A 161 -2.03 20.52 8.64
C THR A 161 -3.49 20.26 8.26
N SER A 162 -4.00 19.07 8.53
CA SER A 162 -5.34 18.68 8.12
C SER A 162 -6.39 19.12 9.15
N PRO A 163 -7.63 19.41 8.73
CA PRO A 163 -8.71 19.73 9.66
C PRO A 163 -8.96 18.66 10.73
N PHE A 164 -8.71 17.39 10.39
CA PHE A 164 -8.86 16.25 11.31
C PHE A 164 -7.71 16.15 12.33
N GLY A 165 -6.54 16.72 12.02
CA GLY A 165 -5.37 16.77 12.91
C GLY A 165 -5.21 18.09 13.65
N GLY A 166 -6.29 18.87 13.82
CA GLY A 166 -6.27 20.18 14.49
C GLY A 166 -5.93 21.38 13.59
N GLY A 167 -5.73 21.16 12.30
CA GLY A 167 -5.49 22.22 11.33
C GLY A 167 -6.74 23.08 11.05
N ARG A 168 -6.52 24.25 10.43
CA ARG A 168 -7.60 25.18 10.07
C ARG A 168 -8.63 24.50 9.15
N PRO A 169 -9.94 24.73 9.33
CA PRO A 169 -10.97 24.26 8.41
C PRO A 169 -10.68 24.65 6.94
N GLY A 170 -10.96 23.72 6.03
CA GLY A 170 -10.72 23.90 4.58
C GLY A 170 -11.57 25.00 3.94
N ARG A 171 -11.25 25.35 2.69
CA ARG A 171 -11.91 26.43 1.93
C ARG A 171 -13.44 26.32 1.92
N VAL A 172 -13.96 25.12 1.64
CA VAL A 172 -15.42 24.89 1.51
C VAL A 172 -16.13 25.16 2.84
N LYS A 173 -15.63 24.61 3.95
CA LYS A 173 -16.20 24.85 5.28
C LYS A 173 -16.11 26.33 5.67
N ARG A 174 -14.97 26.98 5.43
CA ARG A 174 -14.81 28.43 5.70
C ARG A 174 -15.76 29.30 4.86
N ARG A 175 -15.98 28.95 3.59
CA ARG A 175 -16.92 29.69 2.72
C ARG A 175 -18.36 29.53 3.22
N SER A 176 -18.75 28.32 3.60
CA SER A 176 -20.07 28.05 4.17
C SER A 176 -20.32 28.81 5.48
N LEU A 177 -19.35 28.83 6.39
CA LEU A 177 -19.45 29.59 7.64
C LEU A 177 -19.59 31.10 7.40
N LYS A 178 -18.88 31.64 6.39
CA LYS A 178 -19.02 33.04 6.00
C LYS A 178 -20.38 33.37 5.40
N GLY A 179 -20.97 32.45 4.63
CA GLY A 179 -22.32 32.63 4.06
C GLY A 179 -23.41 32.59 5.14
N GLY A 180 -23.31 31.67 6.11
CA GLY A 180 -24.28 31.59 7.21
C GLY A 180 -24.24 32.79 8.16
N ASN A 181 -23.08 33.42 8.37
CA ASN A 181 -23.00 34.68 9.12
C ASN A 181 -23.56 35.88 8.36
N ALA A 182 -23.78 35.79 7.04
CA ALA A 182 -24.34 36.88 6.25
C ALA A 182 -25.88 36.85 6.24
N GLU A 183 -26.51 35.68 6.44
CA GLU A 183 -27.97 35.54 6.55
C GLU A 183 -28.50 35.81 7.98
N GLY A 184 -27.63 35.87 8.99
CA GLY A 184 -28.02 36.13 10.39
C GLY A 184 -27.72 37.56 10.88
N GLY A 185 -27.51 38.51 9.96
CA GLY A 185 -27.12 39.89 10.26
C GLY A 185 -28.15 40.96 9.89
N ASP A 186 -29.36 40.57 9.47
CA ASP A 186 -30.45 41.48 9.07
C ASP A 186 -31.61 41.52 10.09
N ASP A 187 -31.36 41.19 11.36
CA ASP A 187 -32.30 41.39 12.47
C ASP A 187 -31.64 42.25 13.57
N GLU A 188 -31.37 43.52 13.28
CA GLU A 188 -31.27 44.62 14.26
C GLU A 188 -31.62 45.97 13.59
#